data_AF-A0A0G0NN54-F1
#
_entry.id   AF-A0A0G0NN54-F1
#
_cell.length_a   1.000
_cell.length_b   1.000
_cell.length_c   1.000
_cell.angle_alpha   90.00
_cell.angle_beta   90.00
_cell.angle_gamma   90.00
#
_symmetry.space_group_name_H-M   'P 1'
#
loop_
_entity.id
_entity.type
_entity.pdbx_description
1 polymer ?
#
loop_
_entity_poly.entity_id
_entity_poly.type
_entity_poly.pdbx_seq_one_letter_code
_entity_poly.pdbx_strand_id
1 'polypeptide(L)'
;MKNKLRSLFKTSYLEIVLIIFTFSFSVFLMFFTFHKEDGTLFIASKAWSDFGSHLPLIRSFSFGSNFPPEYPLFPGQPINYHFLFYFLVGLIEKAGIPIDYALNIPSTIGLSGLILSIYFVAKKIFQSRAVGFLSVIFFLFNSSFSFIYFLQNHKNSPNLILDLVTNDKFSSFAPYGQGLVTAFWNLNIYTNQRHLALSFTLSLLIIFLIIYPSLSNKKINLKLSYFLGVILGLSFYLHIAVFFITLIVLFFLFIVFPNLRKSIFILGIPAFLISFPQYLYLQSGEGGFGIKFVNGYLTASESSLSFVKFWVYNLGISAVLIPLGFIKSSKTARKILFCFIPLFLIGNFVQFSPEVAANHKFFNYFLLVGNMFSAFFLVFLWKKNLFLKSVSVFLFLLMILGGIVDFFPIFNDNRGALADYEKNKDVSWIKENTLPDSVFLNTTYFYNPASLAGRKIFFGWPYFAWSAGY
;
A
#
# COMPACT_ATOMS: atom_id res chain seq x y z
N MET A 1 -32.81 14.47 24.65
CA MET A 1 -32.19 13.60 23.61
C MET A 1 -31.83 14.35 22.31
N LYS A 2 -32.74 15.13 21.71
CA LYS A 2 -32.51 15.93 20.48
C LYS A 2 -31.28 16.87 20.50
N ASN A 3 -31.01 17.56 21.63
CA ASN A 3 -29.88 18.49 21.75
C ASN A 3 -28.51 17.78 21.90
N LYS A 4 -28.49 16.57 22.47
CA LYS A 4 -27.27 15.74 22.59
C LYS A 4 -26.94 15.06 21.26
N LEU A 5 -27.96 14.64 20.49
CA LEU A 5 -27.79 14.21 19.09
C LEU A 5 -27.26 15.38 18.23
N ARG A 6 -27.89 16.55 18.28
CA ARG A 6 -27.43 17.73 17.49
C ARG A 6 -26.00 18.15 17.82
N SER A 7 -25.55 18.04 19.08
CA SER A 7 -24.15 18.34 19.42
C SER A 7 -23.18 17.24 18.96
N LEU A 8 -23.57 15.96 19.06
CA LEU A 8 -22.82 14.84 18.45
C LEU A 8 -22.64 15.07 16.94
N PHE A 9 -23.71 15.41 16.21
CA PHE A 9 -23.69 15.65 14.77
C PHE A 9 -22.90 16.91 14.36
N LYS A 10 -22.96 18.01 15.11
CA LYS A 10 -22.13 19.21 14.83
C LYS A 10 -20.63 18.94 15.03
N THR A 11 -20.29 18.10 16.00
CA THR A 11 -18.88 17.76 16.29
C THR A 11 -18.38 16.59 15.44
N SER A 12 -19.24 15.90 14.68
CA SER A 12 -18.90 14.76 13.83
C SER A 12 -19.12 14.98 12.33
N TYR A 13 -19.71 16.11 11.91
CA TYR A 13 -20.02 16.35 10.49
C TYR A 13 -18.80 16.25 9.58
N LEU A 14 -17.67 16.85 9.98
CA LEU A 14 -16.43 16.77 9.21
C LEU A 14 -15.91 15.33 9.11
N GLU A 15 -16.03 14.53 10.17
CA GLU A 15 -15.69 13.11 10.13
C GLU A 15 -16.64 12.31 9.23
N ILE A 16 -17.94 12.63 9.21
CA ILE A 16 -18.91 12.00 8.31
C ILE A 16 -18.57 12.32 6.85
N VAL A 17 -18.31 13.59 6.54
CA VAL A 17 -17.86 14.02 5.20
C VAL A 17 -16.58 13.29 4.80
N LEU A 18 -15.61 13.17 5.71
CA LEU A 18 -14.39 12.43 5.45
C LEU A 18 -14.67 10.95 5.15
N ILE A 19 -15.56 10.30 5.90
CA ILE A 19 -15.93 8.89 5.68
C ILE A 19 -16.59 8.73 4.31
N ILE A 20 -17.55 9.59 3.96
CA ILE A 20 -18.23 9.56 2.66
C ILE A 20 -17.25 9.80 1.52
N PHE A 21 -16.41 10.83 1.63
CA PHE A 21 -15.36 11.13 0.65
C PHE A 21 -14.40 9.94 0.49
N THR A 22 -13.90 9.41 1.59
CA THR A 22 -12.92 8.32 1.59
C THR A 22 -13.50 7.04 0.99
N PHE A 23 -14.77 6.73 1.26
CA PHE A 23 -15.43 5.58 0.63
C PHE A 23 -15.66 5.82 -0.87
N SER A 24 -16.23 6.97 -1.23
CA SER A 24 -16.53 7.30 -2.64
C SER A 24 -15.27 7.39 -3.49
N PHE A 25 -14.20 7.99 -2.96
CA PHE A 25 -12.90 8.09 -3.62
C PHE A 25 -12.27 6.71 -3.83
N SER A 26 -12.30 5.83 -2.83
CA SER A 26 -11.79 4.47 -2.99
C SER A 26 -12.62 3.68 -4.02
N VAL A 27 -13.95 3.77 -3.99
CA VAL A 27 -14.81 3.12 -5.00
C VAL A 27 -14.44 3.61 -6.39
N PHE A 28 -14.39 4.93 -6.58
CA PHE A 28 -13.97 5.55 -7.83
C PHE A 28 -12.63 4.99 -8.30
N LEU A 29 -11.60 5.04 -7.45
CA LEU A 29 -10.25 4.64 -7.85
C LEU A 29 -10.15 3.14 -8.20
N MET A 30 -10.83 2.27 -7.45
CA MET A 30 -10.78 0.82 -7.69
C MET A 30 -11.52 0.44 -8.98
N PHE A 31 -12.76 0.91 -9.15
CA PHE A 31 -13.56 0.58 -10.34
C PHE A 31 -13.11 1.33 -11.61
N PHE A 32 -12.54 2.52 -11.46
CA PHE A 32 -11.94 3.23 -12.59
C PHE A 32 -10.76 2.46 -13.20
N THR A 33 -9.98 1.76 -12.36
CA THR A 33 -8.76 1.08 -12.79
C THR A 33 -8.99 -0.39 -13.17
N PHE A 34 -10.09 -1.00 -12.75
CA PHE A 34 -10.48 -2.34 -13.15
C PHE A 34 -12.00 -2.49 -13.11
N HIS A 35 -12.62 -2.84 -14.23
CA HIS A 35 -14.05 -3.20 -14.28
C HIS A 35 -14.31 -4.22 -15.38
N LYS A 36 -15.47 -4.85 -15.35
CA LYS A 36 -15.94 -5.78 -16.38
C LYS A 36 -17.21 -5.23 -17.04
N GLU A 37 -17.26 -5.28 -18.35
CA GLU A 37 -18.43 -4.89 -19.15
C GLU A 37 -18.53 -5.83 -20.37
N ASP A 38 -19.73 -6.37 -20.63
CA ASP A 38 -20.03 -7.26 -21.77
C ASP A 38 -18.99 -8.37 -22.01
N GLY A 39 -18.66 -9.13 -20.95
CA GLY A 39 -17.70 -10.23 -21.01
C GLY A 39 -16.26 -9.79 -21.31
N THR A 40 -15.95 -8.50 -21.13
CA THR A 40 -14.63 -7.91 -21.37
C THR A 40 -14.12 -7.26 -20.09
N LEU A 41 -12.89 -7.57 -19.71
CA LEU A 41 -12.18 -6.94 -18.60
C LEU A 41 -11.45 -5.70 -19.10
N PHE A 42 -11.71 -4.56 -18.48
CA PHE A 42 -11.01 -3.31 -18.72
C PHE A 42 -10.02 -3.05 -17.60
N ILE A 43 -8.73 -3.02 -17.94
CA ILE A 43 -7.63 -2.90 -16.98
C ILE A 43 -6.86 -1.63 -17.31
N ALA A 44 -6.69 -0.73 -16.35
CA ALA A 44 -5.86 0.46 -16.50
C ALA A 44 -4.44 0.11 -16.97
N SER A 45 -3.88 0.90 -17.89
CA SER A 45 -2.59 0.61 -18.53
C SER A 45 -1.46 0.49 -17.50
N LYS A 46 -1.52 1.31 -16.44
CA LYS A 46 -0.55 1.33 -15.34
C LYS A 46 -0.69 0.16 -14.36
N ALA A 47 -1.78 -0.61 -14.45
CA ALA A 47 -2.03 -1.84 -13.70
C ALA A 47 -1.89 -3.11 -14.57
N TRP A 48 -1.73 -2.95 -15.88
CA TRP A 48 -1.74 -4.04 -16.86
C TRP A 48 -0.67 -5.10 -16.60
N SER A 49 0.53 -4.71 -16.19
CA SER A 49 1.57 -5.70 -15.86
C SER A 49 1.15 -6.51 -14.62
N ASP A 50 0.91 -5.85 -13.49
CA ASP A 50 0.61 -6.52 -12.22
C ASP A 50 -0.63 -7.41 -12.30
N PHE A 51 -1.67 -6.98 -13.04
CA PHE A 51 -2.87 -7.77 -13.28
C PHE A 51 -2.63 -9.04 -14.09
N GLY A 52 -1.55 -9.06 -14.89
CA GLY A 52 -1.06 -10.26 -15.55
C GLY A 52 -0.59 -11.35 -14.59
N SER A 53 -0.31 -11.01 -13.33
CA SER A 53 -0.03 -11.98 -12.25
C SER A 53 -1.22 -12.18 -11.30
N HIS A 54 -1.98 -11.12 -11.02
CA HIS A 54 -3.09 -11.17 -10.08
C HIS A 54 -4.30 -11.93 -10.63
N LEU A 55 -4.69 -11.73 -11.90
CA LEU A 55 -5.83 -12.43 -12.48
C LEU A 55 -5.61 -13.95 -12.53
N PRO A 56 -4.45 -14.48 -13.01
CA PRO A 56 -4.18 -15.91 -12.94
C PRO A 56 -4.25 -16.47 -11.51
N LEU A 57 -3.76 -15.72 -10.51
CA LEU A 57 -3.80 -16.14 -9.11
C LEU A 57 -5.22 -16.16 -8.53
N ILE A 58 -6.05 -15.19 -8.88
CA ILE A 58 -7.48 -15.20 -8.50
C ILE A 58 -8.17 -16.40 -9.17
N ARG A 59 -7.98 -16.55 -10.49
CA ARG A 59 -8.65 -17.57 -11.30
C ARG A 59 -8.23 -18.99 -10.96
N SER A 60 -6.99 -19.21 -10.50
CA SER A 60 -6.56 -20.52 -10.05
C SER A 60 -7.34 -21.02 -8.82
N PHE A 61 -7.91 -20.11 -8.02
CA PHE A 61 -8.81 -20.45 -6.91
C PHE A 61 -10.28 -20.49 -7.32
N SER A 62 -10.72 -19.64 -8.25
CA SER A 62 -12.13 -19.56 -8.63
C SER A 62 -12.55 -20.60 -9.67
N PHE A 63 -11.80 -20.70 -10.77
CA PHE A 63 -12.06 -21.65 -11.88
C PHE A 63 -11.11 -22.85 -11.89
N GLY A 64 -9.97 -22.75 -11.20
CA GLY A 64 -9.03 -23.84 -11.02
C GLY A 64 -9.20 -24.60 -9.71
N SER A 65 -8.28 -25.55 -9.48
CA SER A 65 -8.08 -26.23 -8.19
C SER A 65 -6.66 -25.99 -7.69
N ASN A 66 -6.46 -24.89 -6.96
CA ASN A 66 -5.15 -24.49 -6.44
C ASN A 66 -5.04 -24.65 -4.91
N PHE A 67 -5.36 -25.84 -4.40
CA PHE A 67 -5.11 -26.22 -3.00
C PHE A 67 -4.47 -27.62 -2.94
N PRO A 68 -3.26 -27.76 -2.33
CA PRO A 68 -2.46 -26.72 -1.69
C PRO A 68 -2.00 -25.59 -2.65
N PRO A 69 -1.79 -24.35 -2.19
CA PRO A 69 -1.54 -23.22 -3.08
C PRO A 69 -0.17 -23.25 -3.75
N GLU A 70 -0.17 -23.19 -5.07
CA GLU A 70 1.01 -23.00 -5.92
C GLU A 70 0.95 -21.65 -6.64
N TYR A 71 2.09 -21.20 -7.17
CA TYR A 71 2.10 -20.03 -8.05
C TYR A 71 1.64 -20.43 -9.45
N PRO A 72 0.52 -19.86 -9.97
CA PRO A 72 -0.08 -20.34 -11.23
C PRO A 72 0.76 -20.04 -12.47
N LEU A 73 1.80 -19.21 -12.33
CA LEU A 73 2.76 -18.89 -13.40
C LEU A 73 4.09 -19.65 -13.23
N PHE A 74 4.24 -20.44 -12.17
CA PHE A 74 5.38 -21.31 -11.91
C PHE A 74 4.94 -22.50 -11.02
N PRO A 75 4.12 -23.43 -11.55
CA PRO A 75 3.51 -24.50 -10.76
C PRO A 75 4.50 -25.62 -10.43
N GLY A 76 4.12 -26.50 -9.50
CA GLY A 76 4.92 -27.65 -9.09
C GLY A 76 5.64 -27.48 -7.75
N GLN A 77 5.52 -26.32 -7.11
CA GLN A 77 6.08 -26.07 -5.78
C GLN A 77 5.22 -25.11 -4.94
N PRO A 78 5.36 -25.11 -3.60
CA PRO A 78 4.65 -24.19 -2.71
C PRO A 78 4.75 -22.72 -3.13
N ILE A 79 3.71 -21.95 -2.83
CA ILE A 79 3.67 -20.52 -3.17
C ILE A 79 4.63 -19.67 -2.31
N ASN A 80 5.55 -18.95 -2.96
CA ASN A 80 6.49 -18.00 -2.33
C ASN A 80 5.90 -16.58 -2.18
N TYR A 81 4.64 -16.40 -2.60
CA TYR A 81 3.94 -15.11 -2.64
C TYR A 81 2.77 -15.05 -1.64
N HIS A 82 2.35 -13.85 -1.27
CA HIS A 82 1.18 -13.67 -0.41
C HIS A 82 -0.11 -13.87 -1.23
N PHE A 83 -0.84 -14.95 -0.93
CA PHE A 83 -1.99 -15.36 -1.73
C PHE A 83 -3.34 -15.13 -1.02
N LEU A 84 -3.37 -14.86 0.28
CA LEU A 84 -4.61 -14.90 1.07
C LEU A 84 -5.66 -13.90 0.59
N PHE A 85 -5.24 -12.70 0.17
CA PHE A 85 -6.15 -11.72 -0.41
C PHE A 85 -6.77 -12.22 -1.72
N TYR A 86 -5.93 -12.74 -2.63
CA TYR A 86 -6.38 -13.25 -3.93
C TYR A 86 -7.19 -14.55 -3.81
N PHE A 87 -6.91 -15.35 -2.78
CA PHE A 87 -7.73 -16.50 -2.41
C PHE A 87 -9.13 -16.06 -1.97
N LEU A 88 -9.25 -15.05 -1.10
CA LEU A 88 -10.55 -14.49 -0.73
C LEU A 88 -11.31 -13.99 -1.96
N VAL A 89 -10.63 -13.24 -2.85
CA VAL A 89 -11.23 -12.75 -4.11
C VAL A 89 -11.69 -13.92 -4.99
N GLY A 90 -10.87 -14.96 -5.14
CA GLY A 90 -11.23 -16.16 -5.90
C GLY A 90 -12.41 -16.92 -5.31
N LEU A 91 -12.53 -17.00 -3.98
CA LEU A 91 -13.71 -17.58 -3.32
C LEU A 91 -14.98 -16.76 -3.54
N ILE A 92 -14.89 -15.43 -3.44
CA ILE A 92 -16.01 -14.51 -3.71
C ILE A 92 -16.47 -14.68 -5.17
N GLU A 93 -15.52 -14.77 -6.09
CA GLU A 93 -15.83 -15.04 -7.49
C GLU A 93 -16.45 -16.41 -7.72
N LYS A 94 -15.90 -17.46 -7.09
CA LYS A 94 -16.44 -18.82 -7.15
C LYS A 94 -17.88 -18.90 -6.65
N ALA A 95 -18.25 -18.03 -5.70
CA ALA A 95 -19.61 -17.90 -5.20
C ALA A 95 -20.57 -17.18 -6.17
N GLY A 96 -20.10 -16.72 -7.34
CA GLY A 96 -20.91 -16.13 -8.40
C GLY A 96 -20.86 -14.61 -8.49
N ILE A 97 -20.04 -13.94 -7.69
CA ILE A 97 -19.84 -12.48 -7.79
C ILE A 97 -18.85 -12.19 -8.94
N PRO A 98 -19.14 -11.25 -9.87
CA PRO A 98 -18.20 -10.92 -10.95
C PRO A 98 -16.82 -10.49 -10.44
N ILE A 99 -15.75 -10.83 -11.18
CA ILE A 99 -14.34 -10.68 -10.75
C ILE A 99 -13.99 -9.26 -10.31
N ASP A 100 -14.55 -8.26 -10.98
CA ASP A 100 -14.31 -6.84 -10.71
C ASP A 100 -14.90 -6.42 -9.38
N TYR A 101 -16.14 -6.82 -9.07
CA TYR A 101 -16.71 -6.62 -7.73
C TYR A 101 -15.97 -7.43 -6.66
N ALA A 102 -15.63 -8.69 -6.98
CA ALA A 102 -14.92 -9.59 -6.07
C ALA A 102 -13.56 -9.00 -5.63
N LEU A 103 -12.84 -8.35 -6.55
CA LEU A 103 -11.56 -7.70 -6.30
C LEU A 103 -11.74 -6.30 -5.69
N ASN A 104 -12.60 -5.46 -6.29
CA ASN A 104 -12.67 -4.04 -5.97
C ASN A 104 -13.36 -3.76 -4.63
N ILE A 105 -14.30 -4.60 -4.16
CA ILE A 105 -14.96 -4.39 -2.87
C ILE A 105 -13.95 -4.52 -1.72
N PRO A 106 -13.19 -5.64 -1.56
CA PRO A 106 -12.14 -5.74 -0.55
C PRO A 106 -11.07 -4.64 -0.68
N SER A 107 -10.67 -4.28 -1.91
CA SER A 107 -9.69 -3.20 -2.13
C SER A 107 -10.22 -1.83 -1.71
N THR A 108 -11.50 -1.55 -1.97
CA THR A 108 -12.17 -0.32 -1.53
C THR A 108 -12.17 -0.23 0.00
N ILE A 109 -12.56 -1.32 0.68
CA ILE A 109 -12.55 -1.40 2.14
C ILE A 109 -11.14 -1.18 2.68
N GLY A 110 -10.14 -1.79 2.06
CA GLY A 110 -8.72 -1.63 2.42
C GLY A 110 -8.23 -0.20 2.30
N LEU A 111 -8.44 0.46 1.15
CA LEU A 111 -7.99 1.84 0.95
C LEU A 111 -8.75 2.83 1.83
N SER A 112 -10.07 2.67 1.96
CA SER A 112 -10.86 3.52 2.84
C SER A 112 -10.48 3.36 4.31
N GLY A 113 -10.25 2.12 4.73
CA GLY A 113 -9.74 1.81 6.08
C GLY A 113 -8.40 2.48 6.35
N LEU A 114 -7.50 2.51 5.37
CA LEU A 114 -6.17 3.10 5.50
C LEU A 114 -6.27 4.62 5.69
N ILE A 115 -7.00 5.30 4.82
CA ILE A 115 -7.20 6.75 4.87
C ILE A 115 -7.85 7.17 6.21
N LEU A 116 -8.88 6.45 6.65
CA LEU A 116 -9.53 6.71 7.94
C LEU A 116 -8.57 6.46 9.11
N SER A 117 -7.78 5.40 9.05
CA SER A 117 -6.79 5.07 10.08
C SER A 117 -5.75 6.18 10.20
N ILE A 118 -5.23 6.70 9.09
CA ILE A 118 -4.32 7.85 9.08
C ILE A 118 -4.94 9.05 9.81
N TYR A 119 -6.19 9.41 9.48
CA TYR A 119 -6.89 10.52 10.13
C TYR A 119 -7.04 10.32 11.64
N PHE A 120 -7.58 9.17 12.07
CA PHE A 120 -7.90 8.93 13.47
C PHE A 120 -6.64 8.76 14.33
N VAL A 121 -5.61 8.10 13.80
CA VAL A 121 -4.31 7.96 14.46
C VAL A 121 -3.66 9.33 14.64
N ALA A 122 -3.56 10.12 13.58
CA ALA A 122 -2.97 11.46 13.63
C ALA A 122 -3.75 12.39 14.59
N LYS A 123 -5.08 12.41 14.48
CA LYS A 123 -5.96 13.16 15.39
C LYS A 123 -5.72 12.76 16.84
N LYS A 124 -5.55 11.46 17.12
CA LYS A 124 -5.34 10.97 18.49
C LYS A 124 -3.93 11.28 19.01
N ILE A 125 -2.88 11.14 18.20
CA ILE A 125 -1.50 11.43 18.63
C ILE A 125 -1.32 12.92 18.93
N PHE A 126 -1.85 13.79 18.06
CA PHE A 126 -1.61 15.24 18.13
C PHE A 126 -2.77 16.05 18.71
N GLN A 127 -3.87 15.39 19.10
CA GLN A 127 -5.09 16.03 19.65
C GLN A 127 -5.63 17.15 18.74
N SER A 128 -5.53 16.97 17.42
CA SER A 128 -5.86 18.01 16.44
C SER A 128 -6.51 17.41 15.20
N ARG A 129 -7.74 17.85 14.89
CA ARG A 129 -8.42 17.49 13.64
C ARG A 129 -7.66 17.98 12.41
N ALA A 130 -7.12 19.19 12.47
CA ALA A 130 -6.36 19.77 11.36
C ALA A 130 -5.15 18.91 11.00
N VAL A 131 -4.45 18.36 11.99
CA VAL A 131 -3.34 17.43 11.75
C VAL A 131 -3.84 16.14 11.11
N GLY A 132 -4.98 15.62 11.55
CA GLY A 132 -5.64 14.47 10.92
C GLY A 132 -5.96 14.71 9.45
N PHE A 133 -6.63 15.81 9.11
CA PHE A 133 -6.98 16.14 7.73
C PHE A 133 -5.75 16.36 6.85
N LEU A 134 -4.76 17.12 7.32
CA LEU A 134 -3.52 17.33 6.58
C LEU A 134 -2.72 16.03 6.38
N SER A 135 -2.74 15.11 7.34
CA SER A 135 -2.10 13.80 7.18
C SER A 135 -2.73 12.97 6.07
N VAL A 136 -4.06 13.03 5.93
CA VAL A 136 -4.79 12.40 4.80
C VAL A 136 -4.41 13.08 3.49
N ILE A 137 -4.38 14.41 3.45
CA ILE A 137 -4.00 15.16 2.24
C ILE A 137 -2.58 14.77 1.80
N PHE A 138 -1.60 14.73 2.71
CA PHE A 138 -0.21 14.37 2.38
C PHE A 138 0.00 12.89 2.05
N PHE A 139 -0.93 12.04 2.47
CA PHE A 139 -0.98 10.65 2.01
C PHE A 139 -1.50 10.56 0.57
N LEU A 140 -2.59 11.27 0.26
CA LEU A 140 -3.20 11.26 -1.08
C LEU A 140 -2.34 11.98 -2.12
N PHE A 141 -1.68 13.06 -1.70
CA PHE A 141 -0.80 13.87 -2.52
C PHE A 141 0.62 13.83 -1.95
N ASN A 142 1.49 13.09 -2.63
CA ASN A 142 2.87 12.93 -2.19
C ASN A 142 3.65 14.25 -2.27
N SER A 143 4.66 14.35 -1.41
CA SER A 143 5.49 15.55 -1.26
C SER A 143 6.75 15.53 -2.13
N SER A 144 6.89 14.55 -3.03
CA SER A 144 8.06 14.43 -3.88
C SER A 144 8.21 15.64 -4.82
N PHE A 145 9.39 15.79 -5.37
CA PHE A 145 9.69 16.80 -6.37
C PHE A 145 9.34 16.37 -7.80
N SER A 146 8.36 15.47 -7.99
CA SER A 146 7.88 15.07 -9.32
C SER A 146 7.38 16.26 -10.14
N PHE A 147 6.83 17.29 -9.49
CA PHE A 147 6.40 18.52 -10.14
C PHE A 147 7.53 19.31 -10.81
N ILE A 148 8.79 19.18 -10.35
CA ILE A 148 9.94 19.83 -10.99
C ILE A 148 10.13 19.24 -12.39
N TYR A 149 10.02 17.92 -12.53
CA TYR A 149 10.10 17.25 -13.83
C TYR A 149 8.94 17.66 -14.75
N PHE A 150 7.73 17.79 -14.20
CA PHE A 150 6.59 18.30 -14.97
C PHE A 150 6.85 19.71 -15.51
N LEU A 151 7.32 20.63 -14.68
CA LEU A 151 7.64 22.00 -15.09
C LEU A 151 8.79 22.05 -16.11
N GLN A 152 9.78 21.17 -15.99
CA GLN A 152 10.88 21.05 -16.96
C GLN A 152 10.37 20.58 -18.33
N ASN A 153 9.49 19.59 -18.35
CA ASN A 153 8.90 19.06 -19.58
C ASN A 153 7.98 20.07 -20.29
N HIS A 154 7.40 21.02 -19.54
CA HIS A 154 6.44 22.01 -20.07
C HIS A 154 6.96 23.46 -20.01
N LYS A 155 8.29 23.66 -19.95
CA LYS A 155 8.91 24.98 -19.73
C LYS A 155 8.48 26.06 -20.73
N ASN A 156 8.16 25.67 -21.96
CA ASN A 156 7.77 26.58 -23.04
C ASN A 156 6.25 26.57 -23.31
N SER A 157 5.45 25.90 -22.47
CA SER A 157 4.01 25.81 -22.70
C SER A 157 3.29 27.10 -22.32
N PRO A 158 2.41 27.63 -23.19
CA PRO A 158 1.57 28.78 -22.86
C PRO A 158 0.41 28.42 -21.91
N ASN A 159 0.11 27.14 -21.67
CA ASN A 159 -1.03 26.71 -20.85
C ASN A 159 -0.70 25.54 -19.91
N LEU A 160 0.14 25.81 -18.91
CA LEU A 160 0.56 24.83 -17.90
C LEU A 160 -0.59 24.15 -17.14
N ILE A 161 -1.71 24.84 -16.94
CA ILE A 161 -2.86 24.27 -16.23
C ILE A 161 -3.55 23.21 -17.11
N LEU A 162 -3.75 23.52 -18.39
CA LEU A 162 -4.31 22.55 -19.33
C LEU A 162 -3.40 21.31 -19.43
N ASP A 163 -2.11 21.53 -19.62
CA ASP A 163 -1.13 20.43 -19.69
C ASP A 163 -1.15 19.55 -18.44
N LEU A 164 -1.31 20.16 -17.27
CA LEU A 164 -1.41 19.44 -16.00
C LEU A 164 -2.65 18.55 -15.96
N VAL A 165 -3.83 19.12 -16.27
CA VAL A 165 -5.09 18.38 -16.15
C VAL A 165 -5.26 17.32 -17.24
N THR A 166 -4.59 17.45 -18.38
CA THR A 166 -4.59 16.46 -19.46
C THR A 166 -3.39 15.51 -19.41
N ASN A 167 -2.49 15.65 -18.44
CA ASN A 167 -1.30 14.80 -18.35
C ASN A 167 -1.68 13.34 -18.13
N ASP A 168 -1.17 12.44 -18.97
CA ASP A 168 -1.44 11.00 -18.95
C ASP A 168 -0.21 10.15 -18.52
N LYS A 169 0.96 10.79 -18.40
CA LYS A 169 2.25 10.14 -18.09
C LYS A 169 2.89 10.68 -16.82
N PHE A 170 3.48 9.79 -16.03
CA PHE A 170 4.29 10.22 -14.89
C PHE A 170 5.51 11.00 -15.38
N SER A 171 5.73 12.20 -14.83
CA SER A 171 6.87 13.05 -15.22
C SER A 171 8.21 12.50 -14.72
N SER A 172 8.20 11.63 -13.71
CA SER A 172 9.34 10.85 -13.23
C SER A 172 8.85 9.48 -12.78
N PHE A 173 9.57 8.41 -13.12
CA PHE A 173 9.11 7.04 -12.89
C PHE A 173 10.25 6.05 -12.64
N ALA A 174 11.27 6.46 -11.89
CA ALA A 174 12.42 5.60 -11.61
C ALA A 174 12.02 4.32 -10.83
N PRO A 175 12.68 3.17 -11.04
CA PRO A 175 13.78 2.94 -11.97
C PRO A 175 13.28 2.57 -13.39
N TYR A 176 11.97 2.49 -13.61
CA TYR A 176 11.37 2.02 -14.87
C TYR A 176 11.17 3.13 -15.92
N GLY A 177 11.62 4.34 -15.63
CA GLY A 177 11.49 5.51 -16.47
C GLY A 177 12.48 6.60 -16.08
N GLN A 178 12.28 7.80 -16.62
CA GLN A 178 13.18 8.92 -16.41
C GLN A 178 13.02 9.55 -15.01
N GLY A 179 14.02 10.35 -14.62
CA GLY A 179 14.02 11.14 -13.38
C GLY A 179 14.53 10.38 -12.16
N LEU A 180 14.56 11.05 -11.01
CA LEU A 180 15.03 10.52 -9.72
C LEU A 180 13.89 10.14 -8.78
N VAL A 181 12.69 10.68 -9.01
CA VAL A 181 11.52 10.33 -8.21
C VAL A 181 11.03 8.97 -8.67
N THR A 182 10.92 8.04 -7.73
CA THR A 182 10.56 6.67 -8.03
C THR A 182 9.06 6.51 -8.25
N ALA A 183 8.69 5.43 -8.96
CA ALA A 183 7.32 5.02 -9.23
C ALA A 183 6.47 4.73 -7.97
N PHE A 184 7.10 4.72 -6.79
CA PHE A 184 6.54 4.17 -5.56
C PHE A 184 6.12 5.21 -4.52
N TRP A 185 5.78 6.44 -4.94
CA TRP A 185 5.25 7.47 -4.04
C TRP A 185 3.84 7.95 -4.35
N ASN A 186 3.25 7.47 -5.44
CA ASN A 186 1.93 7.92 -5.87
C ASN A 186 0.85 6.86 -5.58
N LEU A 187 -0.41 7.22 -5.81
CA LEU A 187 -1.57 6.37 -5.54
C LEU A 187 -1.61 5.09 -6.40
N ASN A 188 -0.83 5.04 -7.49
CA ASN A 188 -0.79 3.90 -8.41
C ASN A 188 -0.34 2.60 -7.70
N ILE A 189 0.41 2.70 -6.61
CA ILE A 189 0.82 1.51 -5.84
C ILE A 189 -0.40 0.79 -5.28
N TYR A 190 -1.41 1.53 -4.83
CA TYR A 190 -2.62 0.95 -4.23
C TYR A 190 -3.61 0.41 -5.28
N THR A 191 -3.51 0.88 -6.53
CA THR A 191 -4.27 0.33 -7.66
C THR A 191 -3.58 -0.91 -8.25
N ASN A 192 -2.26 -0.97 -8.20
CA ASN A 192 -1.47 -2.13 -8.60
C ASN A 192 -1.54 -3.25 -7.55
N GLN A 193 -1.07 -2.98 -6.33
CA GLN A 193 -1.05 -3.93 -5.22
C GLN A 193 -2.33 -3.82 -4.39
N ARG A 194 -3.41 -4.40 -4.92
CA ARG A 194 -4.79 -4.33 -4.38
C ARG A 194 -4.94 -4.76 -2.91
N HIS A 195 -4.05 -5.62 -2.44
CA HIS A 195 -4.02 -6.14 -1.08
C HIS A 195 -3.25 -5.22 -0.10
N LEU A 196 -2.34 -4.36 -0.59
CA LEU A 196 -1.42 -3.59 0.25
C LEU A 196 -2.13 -2.63 1.20
N ALA A 197 -3.14 -1.90 0.70
CA ALA A 197 -3.87 -0.93 1.53
C ALA A 197 -4.61 -1.60 2.69
N LEU A 198 -5.19 -2.79 2.46
CA LEU A 198 -5.84 -3.58 3.50
C LEU A 198 -4.82 -4.04 4.54
N SER A 199 -3.66 -4.53 4.11
CA SER A 199 -2.58 -4.94 5.03
C SER A 199 -2.06 -3.79 5.87
N PHE A 200 -1.83 -2.61 5.26
CA PHE A 200 -1.43 -1.41 6.00
C PHE A 200 -2.51 -0.96 6.99
N THR A 201 -3.78 -1.06 6.63
CA THR A 201 -4.90 -0.78 7.55
C THR A 201 -4.84 -1.68 8.77
N LEU A 202 -4.74 -3.00 8.57
CA LEU A 202 -4.67 -3.96 9.68
C LEU A 202 -3.45 -3.72 10.57
N SER A 203 -2.28 -3.51 9.97
CA SER A 203 -1.04 -3.18 10.70
C SER A 203 -1.21 -1.92 11.55
N LEU A 204 -1.74 -0.85 10.96
CA LEU A 204 -1.87 0.44 11.63
C LEU A 204 -2.92 0.37 12.75
N LEU A 205 -4.02 -0.37 12.54
CA LEU A 205 -5.01 -0.64 13.58
C LEU A 205 -4.43 -1.46 14.74
N ILE A 206 -3.67 -2.53 14.47
CA ILE A 206 -3.00 -3.33 15.51
C ILE A 206 -2.08 -2.44 16.35
N ILE A 207 -1.18 -1.71 15.69
CA ILE A 207 -0.23 -0.80 16.35
C ILE A 207 -0.96 0.26 17.15
N PHE A 208 -1.98 0.88 16.56
CA PHE A 208 -2.75 1.94 17.21
C PHE A 208 -3.51 1.43 18.44
N LEU A 209 -4.20 0.29 18.35
CA LEU A 209 -4.95 -0.29 19.46
C LEU A 209 -4.02 -0.72 20.61
N ILE A 210 -2.82 -1.19 20.31
CA ILE A 210 -1.78 -1.51 21.31
C ILE A 210 -1.25 -0.25 21.99
N ILE A 211 -1.02 0.83 21.25
CA ILE A 211 -0.51 2.11 21.81
C ILE A 211 -1.62 2.91 22.51
N TYR A 212 -2.88 2.72 22.15
CA TYR A 212 -4.02 3.53 22.60
C TYR A 212 -4.14 3.70 24.13
N PRO A 213 -3.91 2.67 24.97
CA PRO A 213 -3.91 2.81 26.42
C PRO A 213 -2.88 3.83 26.91
N SER A 214 -1.67 3.84 26.33
CA SER A 214 -0.61 4.82 26.64
C SER A 214 -0.96 6.24 26.20
N LEU A 215 -1.76 6.41 25.14
CA LEU A 215 -2.21 7.73 24.67
C LEU A 215 -3.40 8.29 25.44
N SER A 216 -4.10 7.43 26.18
CA SER A 216 -5.38 7.78 26.81
C SER A 216 -5.38 7.55 28.32
N ASN A 217 -4.24 7.19 28.91
CA ASN A 217 -4.12 6.76 30.31
C ASN A 217 -5.18 5.70 30.70
N LYS A 218 -5.47 4.77 29.79
CA LYS A 218 -6.42 3.67 30.03
C LYS A 218 -5.69 2.39 30.44
N LYS A 219 -6.42 1.49 31.08
CA LYS A 219 -5.89 0.14 31.41
C LYS A 219 -5.66 -0.67 30.13
N ILE A 220 -4.63 -1.50 30.17
CA ILE A 220 -4.28 -2.43 29.09
C ILE A 220 -5.30 -3.58 29.07
N ASN A 221 -5.77 -3.94 27.88
CA ASN A 221 -6.66 -5.09 27.66
C ASN A 221 -5.86 -6.25 27.06
N LEU A 222 -5.54 -7.26 27.88
CA LEU A 222 -4.75 -8.41 27.45
C LEU A 222 -5.54 -9.36 26.52
N LYS A 223 -6.88 -9.44 26.68
CA LYS A 223 -7.74 -10.21 25.76
C LYS A 223 -7.71 -9.62 24.36
N LEU A 224 -7.79 -8.29 24.27
CA LEU A 224 -7.61 -7.58 23.00
C LEU A 224 -6.21 -7.84 22.42
N SER A 225 -5.16 -7.83 23.26
CA SER A 225 -3.79 -8.09 22.79
C SER A 225 -3.65 -9.48 22.16
N TYR A 226 -4.19 -10.50 22.81
CA TYR A 226 -4.22 -11.87 22.28
C TYR A 226 -4.99 -11.94 20.95
N PHE A 227 -6.19 -11.34 20.90
CA PHE A 227 -6.99 -11.29 19.66
C PHE A 227 -6.28 -10.59 18.51
N LEU A 228 -5.61 -9.45 18.77
CA LEU A 228 -4.80 -8.75 17.78
C LEU A 228 -3.62 -9.61 17.31
N GLY A 229 -3.08 -10.46 18.18
CA GLY A 229 -2.03 -11.41 17.83
C GLY A 229 -2.53 -12.52 16.91
N VAL A 230 -3.75 -13.02 17.12
CA VAL A 230 -4.41 -13.93 16.18
C VAL A 230 -4.57 -13.29 14.81
N ILE A 231 -5.07 -12.04 14.76
CA ILE A 231 -5.19 -11.29 13.50
C ILE A 231 -3.82 -11.11 12.82
N LEU A 232 -2.78 -10.74 13.59
CA LEU A 232 -1.44 -10.57 13.04
C LEU A 232 -0.91 -11.88 12.45
N GLY A 233 -1.05 -13.00 13.16
CA GLY A 233 -0.63 -14.31 12.69
C GLY A 233 -1.34 -14.75 11.40
N LEU A 234 -2.65 -14.51 11.30
CA LEU A 234 -3.44 -14.79 10.09
C LEU A 234 -3.06 -13.87 8.92
N SER A 235 -2.54 -12.67 9.19
CA SER A 235 -2.16 -11.70 8.16
C SER A 235 -0.85 -12.03 7.43
N PHE A 236 -0.13 -13.09 7.82
CA PHE A 236 1.15 -13.48 7.22
C PHE A 236 1.03 -13.63 5.69
N TYR A 237 0.10 -14.46 5.20
CA TYR A 237 -0.17 -14.60 3.77
C TYR A 237 -1.07 -13.52 3.18
N LEU A 238 -1.58 -12.59 3.99
CA LEU A 238 -2.23 -11.39 3.44
C LEU A 238 -1.18 -10.49 2.80
N HIS A 239 -0.10 -10.23 3.53
CA HIS A 239 1.08 -9.57 2.99
C HIS A 239 2.31 -9.77 3.89
N ILE A 240 3.26 -10.60 3.43
CA ILE A 240 4.44 -11.03 4.19
C ILE A 240 5.30 -9.83 4.64
N ALA A 241 5.63 -8.89 3.74
CA ALA A 241 6.42 -7.72 4.12
C ALA A 241 5.72 -6.84 5.18
N VAL A 242 4.40 -6.63 5.08
CA VAL A 242 3.65 -5.84 6.07
C VAL A 242 3.57 -6.54 7.42
N PHE A 243 3.47 -7.86 7.44
CA PHE A 243 3.59 -8.66 8.66
C PHE A 243 4.92 -8.37 9.38
N PHE A 244 6.06 -8.46 8.68
CA PHE A 244 7.37 -8.16 9.26
C PHE A 244 7.55 -6.69 9.65
N ILE A 245 7.05 -5.75 8.84
CA ILE A 245 6.99 -4.32 9.19
C ILE A 245 6.26 -4.12 10.52
N THR A 246 5.14 -4.82 10.73
CA THR A 246 4.37 -4.75 11.98
C THR A 246 5.18 -5.29 13.15
N LEU A 247 5.85 -6.43 13.00
CA LEU A 247 6.71 -7.00 14.03
C LEU A 247 7.86 -6.08 14.42
N ILE A 248 8.52 -5.45 13.44
CA ILE A 248 9.59 -4.48 13.69
C ILE A 248 9.05 -3.32 14.54
N VAL A 249 7.93 -2.71 14.15
CA VAL A 249 7.36 -1.60 14.93
C VAL A 249 6.97 -2.06 16.35
N LEU A 250 6.35 -3.24 16.50
CA LEU A 250 5.99 -3.80 17.80
C LEU A 250 7.21 -4.06 18.69
N PHE A 251 8.32 -4.54 18.12
CA PHE A 251 9.58 -4.72 18.84
C PHE A 251 10.13 -3.39 19.38
N PHE A 252 10.16 -2.33 18.56
CA PHE A 252 10.60 -1.02 19.04
C PHE A 252 9.64 -0.40 20.06
N LEU A 253 8.33 -0.65 19.92
CA LEU A 253 7.35 -0.26 20.95
C LEU A 253 7.59 -0.98 22.27
N PHE A 254 7.93 -2.27 22.25
CA PHE A 254 8.28 -3.05 23.44
C PHE A 254 9.48 -2.44 24.19
N ILE A 255 10.48 -1.95 23.45
CA ILE A 255 11.64 -1.27 24.01
C ILE A 255 11.25 0.08 24.62
N VAL A 256 10.57 0.93 23.84
CA VAL A 256 10.35 2.36 24.12
C VAL A 256 9.20 2.63 25.11
N PHE A 257 8.22 1.73 25.19
CA PHE A 257 7.05 1.81 26.05
C PHE A 257 7.01 0.64 27.04
N PRO A 258 7.67 0.75 28.21
CA PRO A 258 7.72 -0.32 29.21
C PRO A 258 6.35 -0.83 29.66
N ASN A 259 5.36 0.07 29.73
CA ASN A 259 3.99 -0.29 30.09
C ASN A 259 3.32 -1.21 29.05
N LEU A 260 3.72 -1.17 27.77
CA LEU A 260 3.12 -2.00 26.71
C LEU A 260 3.75 -3.39 26.60
N ARG A 261 4.88 -3.68 27.28
CA ARG A 261 5.64 -4.93 27.13
C ARG A 261 4.80 -6.19 27.31
N LYS A 262 3.97 -6.24 28.36
CA LYS A 262 3.10 -7.38 28.63
C LYS A 262 2.06 -7.59 27.52
N SER A 263 1.50 -6.50 27.00
CA SER A 263 0.51 -6.54 25.92
C SER A 263 1.14 -7.04 24.62
N ILE A 264 2.32 -6.52 24.26
CA ILE A 264 3.06 -6.91 23.06
C ILE A 264 3.52 -8.37 23.14
N PHE A 265 4.00 -8.82 24.32
CA PHE A 265 4.38 -10.21 24.52
C PHE A 265 3.18 -11.16 24.33
N ILE A 266 2.02 -10.85 24.93
CA ILE A 266 0.81 -11.65 24.78
C ILE A 266 0.28 -11.65 23.34
N LEU A 267 0.45 -10.54 22.61
CA LEU A 267 0.14 -10.47 21.18
C LEU A 267 1.09 -11.36 20.36
N GLY A 268 2.37 -11.35 20.69
CA GLY A 268 3.41 -12.11 19.98
C GLY A 268 3.21 -13.62 20.00
N ILE A 269 2.66 -14.18 21.09
CA ILE A 269 2.44 -15.64 21.23
C ILE A 269 1.53 -16.20 20.12
N PRO A 270 0.24 -15.82 20.01
CA PRO A 270 -0.62 -16.34 18.95
C PRO A 270 -0.16 -15.90 17.57
N ALA A 271 0.43 -14.71 17.42
CA ALA A 271 0.99 -14.28 16.13
C ALA A 271 2.04 -15.27 15.64
N PHE A 272 3.00 -15.64 16.50
CA PHE A 272 4.03 -16.62 16.21
C PHE A 272 3.46 -18.03 15.98
N LEU A 273 2.61 -18.53 16.88
CA LEU A 273 2.06 -19.88 16.77
C LEU A 273 1.27 -20.10 15.47
N ILE A 274 0.60 -19.06 14.97
CA ILE A 274 -0.17 -19.12 13.72
C ILE A 274 0.72 -18.88 12.50
N SER A 275 1.64 -17.92 12.55
CA SER A 275 2.50 -17.58 11.40
C SER A 275 3.65 -18.57 11.20
N PHE A 276 4.09 -19.27 12.24
CA PHE A 276 5.26 -20.15 12.16
C PHE A 276 5.04 -21.37 11.24
N PRO A 277 3.92 -22.12 11.33
CA PRO A 277 3.62 -23.18 10.36
C PRO A 277 3.48 -22.66 8.93
N GLN A 278 2.91 -21.46 8.76
CA GLN A 278 2.83 -20.79 7.45
C GLN A 278 4.22 -20.47 6.91
N TYR A 279 5.12 -19.94 7.74
CA TYR A 279 6.51 -19.71 7.37
C TYR A 279 7.23 -21.01 6.97
N LEU A 280 7.04 -22.10 7.72
CA LEU A 280 7.63 -23.40 7.36
C LEU A 280 7.14 -23.92 6.01
N TYR A 281 5.84 -23.74 5.70
CA TYR A 281 5.28 -24.10 4.40
C TYR A 281 5.85 -23.25 3.26
N LEU A 282 6.07 -21.94 3.48
CA LEU A 282 6.74 -21.09 2.50
C LEU A 282 8.19 -21.53 2.25
N GLN A 283 8.89 -22.00 3.29
CA GLN A 283 10.29 -22.45 3.18
C GLN A 283 10.44 -23.88 2.62
N SER A 284 9.37 -24.62 2.38
CA SER A 284 9.46 -25.99 1.85
C SER A 284 9.54 -26.07 0.32
N GLY A 285 9.45 -24.95 -0.40
CA GLY A 285 9.64 -24.88 -1.85
C GLY A 285 11.11 -24.85 -2.29
N GLU A 286 11.32 -25.03 -3.59
CA GLU A 286 12.64 -24.91 -4.22
C GLU A 286 12.85 -23.46 -4.68
N GLY A 287 13.84 -22.80 -4.10
CA GLY A 287 14.11 -21.39 -4.36
C GLY A 287 13.83 -20.52 -3.15
N GLY A 288 14.54 -19.41 -3.08
CA GLY A 288 14.49 -18.51 -1.94
C GLY A 288 15.52 -17.41 -2.10
N PHE A 289 15.13 -16.19 -1.74
CA PHE A 289 16.05 -15.07 -1.75
C PHE A 289 16.73 -14.93 -0.38
N GLY A 290 18.05 -15.15 -0.35
CA GLY A 290 18.86 -14.84 0.82
C GLY A 290 18.89 -13.33 1.06
N ILE A 291 18.75 -12.92 2.33
CA ILE A 291 18.84 -11.51 2.73
C ILE A 291 20.20 -10.95 2.29
N LYS A 292 20.19 -9.80 1.60
CA LYS A 292 21.40 -9.07 1.21
C LYS A 292 21.48 -7.72 1.89
N PHE A 293 22.69 -7.33 2.29
CA PHE A 293 22.96 -5.96 2.71
C PHE A 293 23.23 -5.11 1.48
N VAL A 294 22.56 -3.97 1.40
CA VAL A 294 22.69 -3.01 0.30
C VAL A 294 23.00 -1.62 0.86
N ASN A 295 23.54 -0.71 0.05
CA ASN A 295 23.85 0.64 0.49
C ASN A 295 22.99 1.66 -0.27
N GLY A 296 21.80 1.91 0.27
CA GLY A 296 20.81 2.81 -0.31
C GLY A 296 19.73 2.09 -1.12
N TYR A 297 18.55 2.70 -1.14
CA TYR A 297 17.44 2.25 -1.97
C TYR A 297 17.51 2.88 -3.35
N LEU A 298 17.59 2.07 -4.42
CA LEU A 298 17.57 2.50 -5.83
C LEU A 298 18.47 3.72 -6.16
N THR A 299 19.50 3.97 -5.35
CA THR A 299 20.41 5.10 -5.50
C THR A 299 21.33 4.84 -6.68
N ALA A 300 21.51 5.85 -7.54
CA ALA A 300 22.30 5.71 -8.77
C ALA A 300 23.80 5.46 -8.51
N SER A 301 24.32 5.86 -7.36
CA SER A 301 25.69 5.59 -6.91
C SER A 301 25.74 5.44 -5.39
N GLU A 302 26.82 4.83 -4.90
CA GLU A 302 27.10 4.63 -3.47
C GLU A 302 27.52 5.92 -2.74
N SER A 303 27.63 7.04 -3.44
CA SER A 303 28.05 8.31 -2.82
C SER A 303 26.99 8.85 -1.86
N SER A 304 27.41 9.40 -0.72
CA SER A 304 26.50 10.01 0.26
C SER A 304 25.69 11.18 -0.33
N LEU A 305 26.27 11.91 -1.29
CA LEU A 305 25.57 12.98 -2.00
C LEU A 305 24.43 12.42 -2.87
N SER A 306 24.65 11.31 -3.57
CA SER A 306 23.61 10.61 -4.34
C SER A 306 22.48 10.11 -3.43
N PHE A 307 22.82 9.53 -2.27
CA PHE A 307 21.84 9.11 -1.28
C PHE A 307 20.98 10.27 -0.75
N VAL A 308 21.60 11.38 -0.36
CA VAL A 308 20.89 12.56 0.13
C VAL A 308 20.02 13.15 -0.98
N LYS A 309 20.56 13.32 -2.18
CA LYS A 309 19.82 13.85 -3.33
C LYS A 309 18.62 12.97 -3.66
N PHE A 310 18.80 11.65 -3.66
CA PHE A 310 17.71 10.69 -3.89
C PHE A 310 16.58 10.92 -2.88
N TRP A 311 16.87 10.93 -1.58
CA TRP A 311 15.83 11.09 -0.57
C TRP A 311 15.21 12.49 -0.55
N VAL A 312 15.98 13.54 -0.84
CA VAL A 312 15.43 14.90 -0.99
C VAL A 312 14.45 14.96 -2.17
N TYR A 313 14.73 14.33 -3.31
CA TYR A 313 13.80 14.33 -4.43
C TYR A 313 12.53 13.50 -4.15
N ASN A 314 12.69 12.35 -3.50
CA ASN A 314 11.59 11.42 -3.25
C ASN A 314 10.68 11.86 -2.08
N LEU A 315 11.24 12.48 -1.03
CA LEU A 315 10.47 13.03 0.10
C LEU A 315 10.09 14.50 -0.11
N GLY A 316 10.71 15.18 -1.06
CA GLY A 316 10.66 16.63 -1.22
C GLY A 316 10.81 17.37 0.10
N ILE A 317 9.88 18.28 0.38
CA ILE A 317 9.98 19.12 1.59
C ILE A 317 9.73 18.33 2.89
N SER A 318 9.11 17.14 2.83
CA SER A 318 8.97 16.27 4.01
C SER A 318 10.31 15.83 4.60
N ALA A 319 11.38 15.78 3.80
CA ALA A 319 12.73 15.52 4.29
C ALA A 319 13.14 16.48 5.43
N VAL A 320 12.61 17.71 5.40
CA VAL A 320 12.85 18.74 6.42
C VAL A 320 11.70 18.84 7.42
N LEU A 321 10.44 18.75 6.96
CA LEU A 321 9.28 18.92 7.84
C LEU A 321 9.11 17.79 8.85
N ILE A 322 9.49 16.56 8.51
CA ILE A 322 9.44 15.42 9.45
C ILE A 322 10.37 15.67 10.67
N PRO A 323 11.67 15.96 10.49
CA PRO A 323 12.55 16.35 11.61
C PRO A 323 12.06 17.55 12.42
N LEU A 324 11.58 18.62 11.76
CA LEU A 324 11.09 19.81 12.46
C LEU A 324 9.83 19.52 13.28
N GLY A 325 8.91 18.73 12.70
CA GLY A 325 7.73 18.22 13.39
C GLY A 325 8.12 17.36 14.60
N PHE A 326 9.12 16.48 14.45
CA PHE A 326 9.63 15.65 15.54
C PHE A 326 10.12 16.53 16.70
N ILE A 327 10.99 17.52 16.42
CA ILE A 327 11.56 18.42 17.44
C ILE A 327 10.48 19.17 18.21
N LYS A 328 9.42 19.64 17.53
CA LYS A 328 8.35 20.45 18.15
C LYS A 328 7.23 19.62 18.79
N SER A 329 7.18 18.32 18.55
CA SER A 329 6.10 17.45 19.04
C SER A 329 6.29 17.01 20.49
N SER A 330 5.22 16.45 21.07
CA SER A 330 5.24 15.91 22.43
C SER A 330 6.23 14.75 22.58
N LYS A 331 6.70 14.48 23.81
CA LYS A 331 7.59 13.33 24.10
C LYS A 331 6.99 12.00 23.64
N THR A 332 5.68 11.83 23.81
CA THR A 332 4.95 10.64 23.37
C THR A 332 4.92 10.51 21.85
N ALA A 333 4.64 11.60 21.13
CA ALA A 333 4.69 11.59 19.66
C ALA A 333 6.10 11.22 19.17
N ARG A 334 7.15 11.87 19.70
CA ARG A 334 8.55 11.54 19.37
C ARG A 334 8.87 10.06 19.55
N LYS A 335 8.45 9.46 20.68
CA LYS A 335 8.61 8.02 20.93
C LYS A 335 7.94 7.16 19.86
N ILE A 336 6.76 7.55 19.38
CA ILE A 336 6.05 6.82 18.31
C ILE A 336 6.84 6.90 17.01
N LEU A 337 7.24 8.09 16.55
CA LEU A 337 8.02 8.20 15.30
C LEU A 337 9.32 7.40 15.39
N PHE A 338 9.99 7.42 16.54
CA PHE A 338 11.21 6.66 16.77
C PHE A 338 11.01 5.15 16.53
N CYS A 339 9.82 4.60 16.82
CA CYS A 339 9.52 3.18 16.56
C CYS A 339 9.35 2.85 15.07
N PHE A 340 9.18 3.87 14.20
CA PHE A 340 9.01 3.72 12.76
C PHE A 340 10.30 4.05 11.97
N ILE A 341 11.24 4.83 12.53
CA ILE A 341 12.54 5.13 11.90
C ILE A 341 13.29 3.86 11.43
N PRO A 342 13.31 2.74 12.19
CA PRO A 342 13.96 1.52 11.76
C PRO A 342 13.47 1.00 10.40
N LEU A 343 12.22 1.25 10.03
CA LEU A 343 11.70 0.86 8.71
C LEU A 343 12.42 1.59 7.57
N PHE A 344 12.67 2.90 7.75
CA PHE A 344 13.40 3.70 6.79
C PHE A 344 14.87 3.27 6.68
N LEU A 345 15.49 2.89 7.80
CA LEU A 345 16.86 2.35 7.79
C LEU A 345 16.90 0.99 7.09
N ILE A 346 16.04 0.06 7.52
CA ILE A 346 15.96 -1.30 6.97
C ILE A 346 15.70 -1.27 5.46
N GLY A 347 14.76 -0.45 4.99
CA GLY A 347 14.46 -0.35 3.56
C GLY A 347 15.65 0.13 2.70
N ASN A 348 16.58 0.90 3.29
CA ASN A 348 17.80 1.37 2.62
C ASN A 348 18.97 0.38 2.69
N PHE A 349 19.01 -0.46 3.72
CA PHE A 349 20.21 -1.24 4.03
C PHE A 349 20.05 -2.76 3.92
N VAL A 350 18.82 -3.25 3.79
CA VAL A 350 18.51 -4.67 3.75
C VAL A 350 17.55 -4.96 2.60
N GLN A 351 17.94 -5.90 1.74
CA GLN A 351 17.11 -6.42 0.65
C GLN A 351 16.51 -7.77 1.07
N PHE A 352 15.18 -7.88 0.99
CA PHE A 352 14.42 -9.08 1.40
C PHE A 352 13.87 -9.90 0.24
N SER A 353 13.94 -9.39 -0.98
CA SER A 353 13.43 -10.04 -2.19
C SER A 353 14.37 -9.79 -3.37
N PRO A 354 14.31 -10.60 -4.44
CA PRO A 354 15.14 -10.42 -5.63
C PRO A 354 15.10 -9.00 -6.20
N GLU A 355 13.93 -8.36 -6.11
CA GLU A 355 13.74 -6.97 -6.48
C GLU A 355 13.89 -6.03 -5.27
N VAL A 356 14.95 -5.20 -5.26
CA VAL A 356 15.15 -4.14 -4.25
C VAL A 356 13.97 -3.16 -4.24
N ALA A 357 13.37 -2.90 -5.40
CA ALA A 357 12.27 -1.96 -5.54
C ALA A 357 11.07 -2.29 -4.63
N ALA A 358 10.87 -3.57 -4.29
CA ALA A 358 9.84 -4.04 -3.37
C ALA A 358 9.96 -3.46 -1.94
N ASN A 359 11.14 -2.95 -1.55
CA ASN A 359 11.37 -2.27 -0.28
C ASN A 359 10.59 -0.96 -0.11
N HIS A 360 9.98 -0.42 -1.19
CA HIS A 360 9.13 0.77 -1.11
C HIS A 360 8.08 0.70 0.01
N LYS A 361 7.59 -0.50 0.32
CA LYS A 361 6.59 -0.76 1.37
C LYS A 361 7.04 -0.29 2.75
N PHE A 362 8.33 -0.44 3.08
CA PHE A 362 8.89 0.03 4.35
C PHE A 362 8.84 1.56 4.44
N PHE A 363 9.18 2.23 3.35
CA PHE A 363 9.16 3.69 3.29
C PHE A 363 7.74 4.24 3.25
N ASN A 364 6.84 3.63 2.46
CA ASN A 364 5.43 4.02 2.41
C ASN A 364 4.80 3.93 3.80
N TYR A 365 5.09 2.85 4.53
CA TYR A 365 4.60 2.68 5.89
C TYR A 365 5.21 3.67 6.89
N PHE A 366 6.51 3.94 6.80
CA PHE A 366 7.17 5.02 7.57
C PHE A 366 6.51 6.39 7.30
N LEU A 367 6.24 6.70 6.03
CA LEU A 367 5.65 7.98 5.62
C LEU A 367 4.22 8.16 6.08
N LEU A 368 3.46 7.09 6.36
CA LEU A 368 2.15 7.24 7.00
C LEU A 368 2.27 8.02 8.31
N VAL A 369 3.27 7.70 9.14
CA VAL A 369 3.53 8.40 10.40
C VAL A 369 4.32 9.68 10.16
N GLY A 370 5.32 9.66 9.28
CA GLY A 370 6.11 10.84 8.90
C GLY A 370 5.23 12.02 8.46
N ASN A 371 4.27 11.78 7.58
CA ASN A 371 3.32 12.79 7.11
C ASN A 371 2.51 13.41 8.25
N MET A 372 2.24 12.67 9.34
CA MET A 372 1.57 13.24 10.52
C MET A 372 2.45 14.28 11.24
N PHE A 373 3.78 14.11 11.22
CA PHE A 373 4.72 15.08 11.79
C PHE A 373 4.86 16.31 10.91
N SER A 374 4.92 16.13 9.58
CA SER A 374 4.85 17.25 8.63
C SER A 374 3.56 18.06 8.83
N ALA A 375 2.41 17.40 8.91
CA ALA A 375 1.10 18.00 9.18
C ALA A 375 1.07 18.74 10.54
N PHE A 376 1.60 18.12 11.59
CA PHE A 376 1.72 18.76 12.90
C PHE A 376 2.54 20.05 12.85
N PHE A 377 3.69 20.04 12.17
CA PHE A 377 4.56 21.21 12.08
C PHE A 377 3.88 22.38 11.37
N LEU A 378 3.16 22.14 10.27
CA LEU A 378 2.42 23.18 9.57
C LEU A 378 1.30 23.79 10.43
N VAL A 379 0.57 22.95 11.18
CA VAL A 379 -0.44 23.42 12.15
C VAL A 379 0.21 24.20 13.29
N PHE A 380 1.40 23.80 13.72
CA PHE A 380 2.16 24.52 14.72
C PHE A 380 2.54 25.92 14.23
N LEU A 381 3.07 26.06 13.01
CA LEU A 381 3.40 27.36 12.40
C LEU A 381 2.16 28.24 12.25
N TRP A 382 1.05 27.67 11.78
CA TRP A 382 -0.21 28.37 11.56
C TRP A 382 -0.75 29.06 12.82
N LYS A 383 -0.47 28.50 14.01
CA LYS A 383 -0.94 29.04 15.29
C LYS A 383 -0.06 30.13 15.89
N LYS A 384 1.07 30.48 15.25
CA LYS A 384 2.06 31.41 15.84
C LYS A 384 1.78 32.88 15.52
N ASN A 385 1.92 33.28 14.25
CA ASN A 385 1.72 34.67 13.81
C ASN A 385 1.37 34.69 12.31
N LEU A 386 1.03 35.87 11.78
CA LEU A 386 0.59 36.02 10.38
C LEU A 386 1.66 35.61 9.37
N PHE A 387 2.92 35.99 9.60
CA PHE A 387 4.04 35.61 8.73
C PHE A 387 4.18 34.07 8.64
N LEU A 388 4.17 33.37 9.78
CA LEU A 388 4.27 31.91 9.81
C LEU A 388 3.03 31.20 9.25
N LYS A 389 1.86 31.85 9.22
CA LYS A 389 0.70 31.35 8.45
C LYS A 389 0.99 31.35 6.96
N SER A 390 1.51 32.46 6.41
CA SER A 390 1.88 32.53 4.99
C SER A 390 2.96 31.49 4.63
N VAL A 391 3.97 31.32 5.49
CA VAL A 391 4.97 30.25 5.33
C VAL A 391 4.31 28.85 5.35
N SER A 392 3.36 28.62 6.25
CA SER A 392 2.63 27.35 6.32
C SER A 392 1.82 27.06 5.04
N VAL A 393 1.18 28.07 4.45
CA VAL A 393 0.49 27.94 3.14
C VAL A 393 1.47 27.58 2.03
N PHE A 394 2.60 28.28 1.95
CA PHE A 394 3.62 28.00 0.95
C PHE A 394 4.17 26.57 1.06
N LEU A 395 4.53 26.15 2.28
CA LEU A 395 5.00 24.79 2.53
C LEU A 395 3.92 23.73 2.26
N PHE A 396 2.65 24.04 2.57
CA PHE A 396 1.51 23.18 2.24
C PHE A 396 1.39 22.96 0.73
N LEU A 397 1.55 24.01 -0.09
CA LEU A 397 1.53 23.87 -1.55
C LEU A 397 2.68 22.98 -2.04
N LEU A 398 3.90 23.22 -1.56
CA LEU A 398 5.06 22.37 -1.89
C LEU A 398 4.87 20.90 -1.49
N MET A 399 4.14 20.63 -0.41
CA MET A 399 3.83 19.28 0.06
C MET A 399 2.88 18.50 -0.85
N ILE A 400 2.08 19.17 -1.69
CA ILE A 400 1.03 18.51 -2.47
C ILE A 400 1.25 18.58 -3.99
N LEU A 401 2.10 19.50 -4.48
CA LEU A 401 2.30 19.70 -5.92
C LEU A 401 2.76 18.43 -6.65
N GLY A 402 3.69 17.66 -6.06
CA GLY A 402 4.13 16.39 -6.64
C GLY A 402 2.98 15.40 -6.78
N GLY A 403 2.20 15.24 -5.71
CA GLY A 403 0.99 14.43 -5.72
C GLY A 403 -0.07 14.88 -6.71
N ILE A 404 -0.28 16.18 -6.90
CA ILE A 404 -1.24 16.70 -7.88
C ILE A 404 -0.79 16.33 -9.31
N VAL A 405 0.50 16.50 -9.61
CA VAL A 405 1.10 16.12 -10.89
C VAL A 405 0.96 14.61 -11.13
N ASP A 406 1.20 13.80 -10.10
CA ASP A 406 1.12 12.34 -10.21
C ASP A 406 -0.31 11.78 -10.18
N PHE A 407 -1.31 12.59 -9.80
CA PHE A 407 -2.72 12.20 -9.80
C PHE A 407 -3.29 12.11 -11.22
N PHE A 408 -3.00 13.10 -12.07
CA PHE A 408 -3.56 13.16 -13.43
C PHE A 408 -3.19 11.98 -14.32
N PRO A 409 -1.95 11.45 -14.32
CA PRO A 409 -1.64 10.22 -15.03
C PRO A 409 -2.51 9.03 -14.64
N ILE A 410 -2.99 8.97 -13.40
CA ILE A 410 -3.90 7.90 -12.93
C ILE A 410 -5.33 8.22 -13.39
N PHE A 411 -5.76 9.47 -13.26
CA PHE A 411 -7.10 9.92 -13.65
C PHE A 411 -7.35 9.87 -15.16
N ASN A 412 -6.31 10.14 -15.96
CA ASN A 412 -6.33 10.11 -17.43
C ASN A 412 -5.79 8.80 -18.00
N ASP A 413 -5.70 7.74 -17.17
CA ASP A 413 -5.12 6.49 -17.65
C ASP A 413 -6.02 5.81 -18.69
N ASN A 414 -5.37 5.29 -19.75
CA ASN A 414 -6.05 4.45 -20.74
C ASN A 414 -6.30 3.06 -20.16
N ARG A 415 -7.28 2.33 -20.72
CA ARG A 415 -7.62 0.98 -20.30
C ARG A 415 -7.46 0.01 -21.45
N GLY A 416 -6.71 -1.07 -21.22
CA GLY A 416 -6.64 -2.20 -22.14
C GLY A 416 -7.88 -3.07 -21.98
N ALA A 417 -8.41 -3.56 -23.10
CA ALA A 417 -9.53 -4.49 -23.14
C ALA A 417 -9.01 -5.93 -23.25
N LEU A 418 -9.53 -6.81 -22.40
CA LEU A 418 -9.20 -8.23 -22.38
C LEU A 418 -10.49 -9.06 -22.38
N ALA A 419 -10.75 -9.79 -23.47
CA ALA A 419 -11.94 -10.64 -23.55
C ALA A 419 -11.87 -11.77 -22.50
N ASP A 420 -12.89 -11.85 -21.65
CA ASP A 420 -13.02 -12.86 -20.59
C ASP A 420 -13.70 -14.13 -21.13
N TYR A 421 -13.91 -15.12 -20.27
CA TYR A 421 -14.47 -16.44 -20.63
C TYR A 421 -15.86 -16.41 -21.28
N GLU A 422 -16.64 -15.34 -21.17
CA GLU A 422 -17.92 -15.22 -21.90
C GLU A 422 -17.74 -14.83 -23.37
N LYS A 423 -16.63 -14.18 -23.73
CA LYS A 423 -16.38 -13.63 -25.08
C LYS A 423 -15.23 -14.33 -25.79
N ASN A 424 -14.27 -14.85 -25.03
CA ASN A 424 -13.12 -15.56 -25.55
C ASN A 424 -13.38 -17.07 -25.57
N LYS A 425 -13.63 -17.61 -26.77
CA LYS A 425 -13.96 -19.03 -27.00
C LYS A 425 -12.87 -19.98 -26.50
N ASP A 426 -11.60 -19.58 -26.56
CA ASP A 426 -10.49 -20.42 -26.09
C ASP A 426 -10.54 -20.56 -24.57
N VAL A 427 -10.84 -19.47 -23.86
CA VAL A 427 -10.98 -19.48 -22.40
C VAL A 427 -12.18 -20.32 -21.98
N SER A 428 -13.34 -20.18 -22.64
CA SER A 428 -14.53 -21.00 -22.38
C SER A 428 -14.23 -22.48 -22.63
N TRP A 429 -13.61 -22.80 -23.78
CA TRP A 429 -13.28 -24.16 -24.16
C TRP A 429 -12.33 -24.80 -23.15
N ILE A 430 -11.25 -24.12 -22.74
CA ILE A 430 -10.30 -24.65 -21.75
C ILE A 430 -11.02 -24.89 -20.41
N LYS A 431 -11.84 -23.93 -19.97
CA LYS A 431 -12.58 -24.02 -18.71
C LYS A 431 -13.51 -25.24 -18.68
N GLU A 432 -14.16 -25.55 -19.80
CA GLU A 432 -15.15 -26.63 -19.92
C GLU A 432 -14.56 -28.00 -20.25
N ASN A 433 -13.42 -28.06 -20.96
CA ASN A 433 -12.89 -29.30 -21.54
C ASN A 433 -11.58 -29.79 -20.91
N THR A 434 -11.04 -29.10 -19.90
CA THR A 434 -9.80 -29.52 -19.20
C THR A 434 -9.99 -29.62 -17.70
N LEU A 435 -9.21 -30.47 -17.04
CA LEU A 435 -9.27 -30.61 -15.58
C LEU A 435 -8.84 -29.31 -14.88
N PRO A 436 -9.46 -28.91 -13.76
CA PRO A 436 -9.17 -27.65 -13.04
C PRO A 436 -7.72 -27.46 -12.58
N ASP A 437 -6.96 -28.54 -12.45
CA ASP A 437 -5.55 -28.58 -12.03
C ASP A 437 -4.57 -28.76 -13.19
N SER A 438 -5.06 -28.76 -14.44
CA SER A 438 -4.22 -28.90 -15.64
C SER A 438 -3.14 -27.82 -15.73
N VAL A 439 -1.97 -28.21 -16.21
CA VAL A 439 -0.83 -27.32 -16.50
C VAL A 439 -0.67 -27.20 -18.02
N PHE A 440 -0.64 -25.97 -18.51
CA PHE A 440 -0.49 -25.68 -19.94
C PHE A 440 0.94 -25.23 -20.26
N LEU A 441 1.50 -25.79 -21.34
CA LEU A 441 2.67 -25.22 -21.99
C LEU A 441 2.22 -24.01 -22.80
N ASN A 442 2.82 -22.85 -22.55
CA ASN A 442 2.39 -21.59 -23.14
C ASN A 442 3.26 -21.17 -24.33
N THR A 443 2.62 -20.48 -25.28
CA THR A 443 3.27 -19.73 -26.37
C THR A 443 3.30 -18.22 -26.10
N THR A 444 2.53 -17.75 -25.12
CA THR A 444 2.43 -16.34 -24.70
C THR A 444 2.54 -16.22 -23.19
N TYR A 445 3.11 -15.12 -22.71
CA TYR A 445 3.35 -14.91 -21.27
C TYR A 445 2.17 -14.24 -20.56
N PHE A 446 1.70 -13.10 -21.07
CA PHE A 446 0.64 -12.31 -20.44
C PHE A 446 -0.74 -12.76 -20.91
N TYR A 447 -1.68 -12.85 -19.97
CA TYR A 447 -3.11 -13.10 -20.22
C TYR A 447 -3.38 -14.31 -21.12
N ASN A 448 -2.60 -15.38 -20.94
CA ASN A 448 -2.82 -16.63 -21.64
C ASN A 448 -4.25 -17.14 -21.39
N PRO A 449 -4.98 -17.63 -22.40
CA PRO A 449 -6.34 -18.13 -22.22
C PRO A 449 -6.48 -19.18 -21.11
N ALA A 450 -5.48 -20.05 -20.94
CA ALA A 450 -5.48 -21.05 -19.89
C ALA A 450 -5.41 -20.41 -18.49
N SER A 451 -4.64 -19.33 -18.31
CA SER A 451 -4.61 -18.58 -17.05
C SER A 451 -5.93 -17.92 -16.71
N LEU A 452 -6.63 -17.36 -17.72
CA LEU A 452 -7.95 -16.76 -17.52
C LEU A 452 -9.02 -17.82 -17.19
N ALA A 453 -8.84 -19.03 -17.71
CA ALA A 453 -9.64 -20.20 -17.35
C ALA A 453 -9.25 -20.80 -15.98
N GLY A 454 -8.29 -20.22 -15.27
CA GLY A 454 -7.84 -20.68 -13.95
C GLY A 454 -6.91 -21.88 -13.97
N ARG A 455 -6.36 -22.25 -15.14
CA ARG A 455 -5.35 -23.30 -15.27
C ARG A 455 -3.96 -22.73 -15.03
N LYS A 456 -3.06 -23.57 -14.53
CA LYS A 456 -1.67 -23.18 -14.27
C LYS A 456 -0.90 -23.16 -15.60
N ILE A 457 0.09 -22.30 -15.71
CA ILE A 457 0.98 -22.21 -16.87
C ILE A 457 2.36 -22.68 -16.47
N PHE A 458 2.98 -23.56 -17.26
CA PHE A 458 4.30 -24.13 -16.97
C PHE A 458 5.34 -23.04 -16.70
N PHE A 459 5.38 -22.00 -17.53
CA PHE A 459 6.24 -20.83 -17.29
C PHE A 459 5.61 -19.53 -17.78
N GLY A 460 4.96 -18.80 -16.88
CA GLY A 460 4.38 -17.48 -17.17
C GLY A 460 5.43 -16.39 -17.37
N TRP A 461 5.01 -15.12 -17.33
CA TRP A 461 5.95 -13.99 -17.50
C TRP A 461 7.12 -14.08 -16.48
N PRO A 462 8.38 -14.26 -16.93
CA PRO A 462 9.48 -14.65 -16.05
C PRO A 462 9.74 -13.69 -14.89
N TYR A 463 9.51 -12.40 -15.11
CA TYR A 463 9.71 -11.36 -14.09
C TYR A 463 8.90 -11.65 -12.81
N PHE A 464 7.67 -12.16 -12.90
CA PHE A 464 6.88 -12.39 -11.70
C PHE A 464 7.32 -13.62 -10.91
N ALA A 465 7.69 -14.69 -11.61
CA ALA A 465 8.25 -15.87 -10.95
C ALA A 465 9.57 -15.50 -10.24
N TRP A 466 10.47 -14.81 -10.95
CA TRP A 466 11.72 -14.29 -10.38
C TRP A 466 11.48 -13.35 -9.20
N SER A 467 10.58 -12.38 -9.31
CA SER A 467 10.30 -11.41 -8.23
C SER A 467 9.70 -12.09 -6.99
N ALA A 468 8.91 -13.16 -7.18
CA ALA A 468 8.41 -14.00 -6.11
C ALA A 468 9.47 -14.93 -5.48
N GLY A 469 10.65 -15.05 -6.10
CA GLY A 469 11.79 -15.82 -5.56
C GLY A 469 11.89 -17.26 -6.05
N TYR A 470 11.31 -17.56 -7.21
CA TYR A 470 11.48 -18.83 -7.93
C TYR A 470 12.76 -18.90 -8.77
#